data_AF-L1JWF9-F1
#
_entry.id   AF-L1JWF9-F1
#
_cell.length_a   1.000
_cell.length_b   1.000
_cell.length_c   1.000
_cell.angle_alpha   90.00
_cell.angle_beta   90.00
_cell.angle_gamma   90.00
#
_symmetry.space_group_name_H-M   'P 1'
#
loop_
_entity.id
_entity.type
_entity.pdbx_description
1 polymer ?
#
loop_
_entity_poly.entity_id
_entity_poly.type
_entity_poly.pdbx_seq_one_letter_code
_entity_poly.pdbx_strand_id
1 'polypeptide(L)'
;MKSMKGIAVEGVHSNVQFRNCKISQNRMQGLAISKGNLFCQFSNLTYNNLANAAVFGTGSVLYAADCQILLSNRSGATAQEGGSMILKSCNVSGNSGAGVLSVHEGSRALVYSSTLLGNSLAPFAEVMSGRVEMERTLCSNGSVAHADRAADAAAAQPSDENDNERSGTPTDKRTSGCSAQLGHVEEIEEESEDYGIFPFGYHQAAVKR
;
A
#
# COMPACT_ATOMS: atom_id res chain seq x y z
N MET A 1 -17.50 18.68 1.56
CA MET A 1 -17.56 17.60 0.55
C MET A 1 -16.17 17.00 0.40
N LYS A 2 -16.01 15.67 0.48
CA LYS A 2 -14.73 15.00 0.20
C LYS A 2 -14.59 14.83 -1.31
N SER A 3 -13.41 15.08 -1.86
CA SER A 3 -13.15 14.82 -3.28
C SER A 3 -13.19 13.32 -3.57
N MET A 4 -13.62 12.95 -4.78
CA MET A 4 -13.60 11.55 -5.23
C MET A 4 -12.16 11.07 -5.36
N LYS A 5 -11.34 11.80 -6.12
CA LYS A 5 -9.92 11.56 -6.33
C LYS A 5 -9.12 12.77 -5.83
N GLY A 6 -7.95 12.56 -5.24
CA GLY A 6 -7.05 13.66 -4.85
C GLY A 6 -6.39 14.31 -6.06
N ILE A 7 -5.63 13.50 -6.81
CA ILE A 7 -5.04 13.87 -8.10
C ILE A 7 -5.38 12.79 -9.12
N ALA A 8 -5.93 13.22 -10.26
CA ALA A 8 -6.28 12.35 -11.37
C ALA A 8 -5.45 12.72 -12.62
N VAL A 9 -4.87 11.72 -13.29
CA VAL A 9 -4.13 11.87 -14.55
C VAL A 9 -4.80 11.00 -15.60
N GLU A 10 -5.49 11.63 -16.55
CA GLU A 10 -6.38 10.96 -17.50
C GLU A 10 -6.04 11.23 -18.98
N GLY A 11 -4.99 12.02 -19.26
CA GLY A 11 -4.60 12.38 -20.62
C GLY A 11 -3.43 11.54 -21.13
N VAL A 12 -3.55 11.01 -22.35
CA VAL A 12 -2.44 10.34 -23.04
C VAL A 12 -1.26 11.30 -23.16
N HIS A 13 -0.05 10.82 -22.86
CA HIS A 13 1.19 11.62 -22.78
C HIS A 13 1.22 12.73 -21.71
N SER A 14 0.27 12.76 -20.78
CA SER A 14 0.35 13.67 -19.63
C SER A 14 1.54 13.29 -18.76
N ASN A 15 2.30 14.28 -18.32
CA ASN A 15 3.39 14.10 -17.37
C ASN A 15 3.17 15.05 -16.21
N VAL A 16 2.68 14.51 -15.10
CA VAL A 16 2.39 15.28 -13.89
C VAL A 16 3.49 15.02 -12.86
N GLN A 17 4.00 16.09 -12.25
CA GLN A 17 5.02 15.98 -11.21
C GLN A 17 4.61 16.82 -10.01
N PHE A 18 4.74 16.26 -8.82
CA PHE A 18 4.60 17.03 -7.58
C PHE A 18 5.53 16.50 -6.49
N ARG A 19 5.78 17.35 -5.50
CA ARG A 19 6.68 17.04 -4.39
C ARG A 19 6.18 17.71 -3.11
N ASN A 20 6.48 17.12 -1.96
CA ASN A 20 6.10 17.65 -0.64
C ASN A 20 4.58 17.89 -0.50
N CYS A 21 3.77 16.98 -1.05
CA CYS A 21 2.32 17.09 -1.00
C CYS A 21 1.73 16.16 0.06
N LYS A 22 0.62 16.60 0.68
CA LYS A 22 -0.23 15.75 1.51
C LYS A 22 -1.55 15.50 0.79
N ILE A 23 -1.84 14.24 0.51
CA ILE A 23 -3.03 13.80 -0.21
C ILE A 23 -3.78 12.84 0.70
N SER A 24 -4.92 13.29 1.23
CA SER A 24 -5.62 12.53 2.24
C SER A 24 -7.12 12.72 2.24
N GLN A 25 -7.84 11.73 2.79
CA GLN A 25 -9.28 11.80 3.04
C GLN A 25 -10.16 11.91 1.78
N ASN A 26 -9.69 11.35 0.65
CA ASN A 26 -10.50 11.23 -0.56
C ASN A 26 -11.47 10.04 -0.47
N ARG A 27 -12.64 10.16 -1.10
CA ARG A 27 -13.70 9.14 -1.09
C ARG A 27 -13.34 7.90 -1.89
N MET A 28 -12.43 8.00 -2.86
CA MET A 28 -11.90 6.87 -3.63
C MET A 28 -10.38 6.80 -3.52
N GLN A 29 -9.64 7.36 -4.47
CA GLN A 29 -8.18 7.28 -4.51
C GLN A 29 -7.47 8.58 -4.13
N GLY A 30 -6.31 8.47 -3.50
CA GLY A 30 -5.40 9.61 -3.36
C GLY A 30 -4.84 10.04 -4.72
N LEU A 31 -4.18 9.10 -5.40
CA LEU A 31 -3.74 9.23 -6.79
C LEU A 31 -4.46 8.22 -7.67
N ALA A 32 -4.96 8.68 -8.80
CA ALA A 32 -5.53 7.84 -9.84
C ALA A 32 -4.90 8.21 -11.18
N ILE A 33 -4.17 7.29 -11.79
CA ILE A 33 -3.56 7.46 -13.11
C ILE A 33 -4.24 6.46 -14.03
N SER A 34 -5.03 6.95 -14.99
CA SER A 34 -5.65 6.08 -16.00
C SER A 34 -4.95 6.17 -17.34
N LYS A 35 -4.33 7.33 -17.65
CA LYS A 35 -3.52 7.53 -18.86
C LYS A 35 -2.41 8.53 -18.56
N GLY A 36 -1.17 8.16 -18.85
CA GLY A 36 0.00 9.04 -18.72
C GLY A 36 0.89 8.70 -17.53
N ASN A 37 1.75 9.65 -17.15
CA ASN A 37 2.79 9.45 -16.16
C ASN A 37 2.64 10.41 -14.98
N LEU A 38 2.89 9.90 -13.79
CA LEU A 38 2.93 10.69 -12.57
C LEU A 38 4.21 10.42 -11.81
N PHE A 39 4.93 11.50 -11.48
CA PHE A 39 6.07 11.46 -10.59
C PHE A 39 5.71 12.16 -9.27
N CYS A 40 5.84 11.45 -8.15
CA CYS A 40 5.67 12.04 -6.82
C CYS A 40 6.88 11.79 -5.95
N GLN A 41 7.29 12.81 -5.21
CA GLN A 41 8.40 12.71 -4.26
C GLN A 41 8.06 13.32 -2.91
N PHE A 42 8.60 12.76 -1.81
CA PHE A 42 8.48 13.32 -0.46
C PHE A 42 7.04 13.62 -0.06
N SER A 43 6.10 12.79 -0.53
CA SER A 43 4.67 13.05 -0.42
C SER A 43 3.99 12.02 0.48
N ASN A 44 2.96 12.48 1.19
CA ASN A 44 2.20 11.67 2.15
C ASN A 44 0.81 11.39 1.59
N LEU A 45 0.54 10.12 1.34
CA LEU A 45 -0.73 9.60 0.84
C LEU A 45 -1.37 8.78 1.94
N THR A 46 -2.44 9.31 2.54
CA THR A 46 -2.99 8.73 3.78
C THR A 46 -4.50 8.77 3.84
N TYR A 47 -5.16 7.76 4.42
CA TYR A 47 -6.60 7.77 4.70
C TYR A 47 -7.49 7.97 3.45
N ASN A 48 -7.09 7.39 2.32
CA ASN A 48 -7.95 7.31 1.14
C ASN A 48 -8.74 5.99 1.16
N ASN A 49 -10.00 6.03 0.73
CA ASN A 49 -10.94 4.93 0.99
C ASN A 49 -10.68 3.67 0.14
N LEU A 50 -10.27 3.80 -1.12
CA LEU A 50 -9.99 2.65 -1.99
C LEU A 50 -8.50 2.36 -2.12
N ALA A 51 -7.74 3.36 -2.53
CA ALA A 51 -6.29 3.22 -2.61
C ALA A 51 -5.60 4.55 -2.36
N ASN A 52 -4.42 4.51 -1.76
CA ASN A 52 -3.61 5.71 -1.68
C ASN A 52 -3.03 6.07 -3.05
N ALA A 53 -2.56 5.08 -3.81
CA ALA A 53 -2.15 5.25 -5.19
C ALA A 53 -2.66 4.12 -6.09
N ALA A 54 -3.23 4.47 -7.24
CA ALA A 54 -3.72 3.51 -8.22
C ALA A 54 -3.32 3.89 -9.65
N VAL A 55 -2.80 2.91 -10.39
CA VAL A 55 -2.42 3.03 -11.80
C VAL A 55 -3.22 2.02 -12.60
N PHE A 56 -3.87 2.51 -13.64
CA PHE A 56 -4.72 1.76 -14.54
C PHE A 56 -4.27 1.95 -15.98
N GLY A 57 -4.43 0.91 -16.79
CA GLY A 57 -4.25 0.98 -18.23
C GLY A 57 -2.80 0.84 -18.68
N THR A 58 -2.63 0.14 -19.80
CA THR A 58 -1.33 -0.05 -20.44
C THR A 58 -0.66 1.28 -20.79
N GLY A 59 0.61 1.41 -20.40
CA GLY A 59 1.42 2.60 -20.66
C GLY A 59 1.26 3.71 -19.61
N SER A 60 0.40 3.53 -18.62
CA SER A 60 0.33 4.40 -17.45
C SER A 60 1.43 4.05 -16.45
N VAL A 61 2.14 5.07 -15.96
CA VAL A 61 3.27 4.87 -15.03
C VAL A 61 3.16 5.78 -13.81
N LEU A 62 3.26 5.18 -12.63
CA LEU A 62 3.55 5.89 -11.38
C LEU A 62 5.01 5.72 -10.99
N TYR A 63 5.69 6.82 -10.73
CA TYR A 63 6.95 6.82 -10.01
C TYR A 63 6.77 7.54 -8.68
N ALA A 64 6.89 6.81 -7.58
CA ALA A 64 6.86 7.37 -6.23
C ALA A 64 8.23 7.18 -5.57
N ALA A 65 8.85 8.26 -5.12
CA ALA A 65 10.11 8.23 -4.40
C ALA A 65 10.01 8.92 -3.03
N ASP A 66 10.56 8.29 -2.00
CA ASP A 66 10.62 8.88 -0.65
C ASP A 66 9.22 9.26 -0.12
N CYS A 67 8.20 8.49 -0.49
CA CYS A 67 6.79 8.75 -0.16
C CYS A 67 6.30 7.88 1.00
N GLN A 68 5.30 8.38 1.71
CA GLN A 68 4.56 7.63 2.72
C GLN A 68 3.18 7.26 2.17
N ILE A 69 2.85 5.96 2.13
CA ILE A 69 1.61 5.40 1.59
C ILE A 69 0.94 4.60 2.71
N LEU A 70 0.15 5.29 3.53
CA LEU A 70 -0.26 4.75 4.83
C LEU A 70 -1.78 4.69 4.98
N LEU A 71 -2.28 3.71 5.73
CA LEU A 71 -3.64 3.74 6.30
C LEU A 71 -4.75 3.94 5.24
N SER A 72 -4.65 3.29 4.09
CA SER A 72 -5.80 3.17 3.18
C SER A 72 -6.79 2.13 3.73
N ASN A 73 -8.07 2.28 3.41
CA ASN A 73 -9.09 1.30 3.85
C ASN A 73 -9.09 0.01 3.01
N ARG A 74 -8.28 -0.05 1.95
CA ARG A 74 -8.12 -1.18 1.04
C ARG A 74 -6.63 -1.31 0.69
N SER A 75 -6.16 -0.92 -0.48
CA SER A 75 -4.76 -1.16 -0.88
C SER A 75 -3.87 0.08 -0.77
N GLY A 76 -2.61 -0.11 -0.40
CA GLY A 76 -1.64 0.99 -0.37
C GLY A 76 -1.39 1.53 -1.78
N ALA A 77 -0.81 0.70 -2.64
CA ALA A 77 -0.56 1.01 -4.04
C ALA A 77 -1.05 -0.13 -4.94
N THR A 78 -1.85 0.19 -5.97
CA THR A 78 -2.40 -0.80 -6.92
C THR A 78 -1.98 -0.51 -8.36
N ALA A 79 -1.53 -1.54 -9.08
CA ALA A 79 -1.28 -1.54 -10.52
C ALA A 79 -2.26 -2.52 -11.17
N GLN A 80 -3.04 -2.04 -12.14
CA GLN A 80 -4.12 -2.81 -12.76
C GLN A 80 -4.18 -2.56 -14.27
N GLU A 81 -4.68 -3.54 -15.03
CA GLU A 81 -4.95 -3.42 -16.48
C GLU A 81 -3.74 -2.97 -17.31
N GLY A 82 -2.55 -3.50 -17.01
CA GLY A 82 -1.32 -3.11 -17.71
C GLY A 82 -0.62 -1.88 -17.12
N GLY A 83 -1.16 -1.31 -16.05
CA GLY A 83 -0.55 -0.20 -15.32
C GLY A 83 0.78 -0.60 -14.69
N SER A 84 1.73 0.34 -14.66
CA SER A 84 3.06 0.12 -14.07
C SER A 84 3.33 1.09 -12.93
N MET A 85 3.99 0.61 -11.88
CA MET A 85 4.46 1.48 -10.80
C MET A 85 5.88 1.15 -10.36
N ILE A 86 6.57 2.19 -9.89
CA ILE A 86 7.87 2.12 -9.26
C ILE A 86 7.78 2.82 -7.92
N LEU A 87 8.05 2.09 -6.84
CA LEU A 87 8.12 2.61 -5.48
C LEU A 87 9.57 2.53 -5.01
N LYS A 88 10.19 3.68 -4.76
CA LYS A 88 11.59 3.78 -4.35
C LYS A 88 11.69 4.48 -3.00
N SER A 89 12.35 3.87 -2.03
CA SER A 89 12.51 4.48 -0.69
C SER A 89 11.18 4.84 -0.04
N CYS A 90 10.11 4.10 -0.35
CA CYS A 90 8.77 4.39 0.14
C CYS A 90 8.46 3.61 1.40
N ASN A 91 7.61 4.17 2.27
CA ASN A 91 7.01 3.45 3.38
C ASN A 91 5.53 3.15 3.08
N VAL A 92 5.18 1.88 3.00
CA VAL A 92 3.82 1.39 2.70
C VAL A 92 3.32 0.56 3.88
N SER A 93 2.49 1.14 4.74
CA SER A 93 2.10 0.46 5.99
C SER A 93 0.70 0.77 6.49
N GLY A 94 0.14 -0.16 7.26
CA GLY A 94 -1.15 0.03 7.93
C GLY A 94 -2.35 0.05 6.99
N ASN A 95 -2.20 -0.43 5.75
CA ASN A 95 -3.33 -0.53 4.82
C ASN A 95 -4.17 -1.76 5.17
N SER A 96 -5.51 -1.65 5.11
CA SER A 96 -6.41 -2.75 5.48
C SER A 96 -6.37 -3.95 4.53
N GLY A 97 -5.81 -3.79 3.34
CA GLY A 97 -5.61 -4.81 2.32
C GLY A 97 -4.12 -5.07 2.09
N ALA A 98 -3.73 -5.23 0.82
CA ALA A 98 -2.32 -5.38 0.46
C ALA A 98 -1.59 -4.04 0.51
N GLY A 99 -0.32 -4.04 0.92
CA GLY A 99 0.54 -2.86 0.78
C GLY A 99 0.72 -2.50 -0.70
N VAL A 100 1.18 -3.46 -1.51
CA VAL A 100 1.32 -3.33 -2.96
C VAL A 100 0.53 -4.43 -3.67
N LEU A 101 -0.33 -4.07 -4.61
CA LEU A 101 -1.18 -5.01 -5.34
C LEU A 101 -0.94 -4.86 -6.84
N SER A 102 -0.62 -5.96 -7.52
CA SER A 102 -0.57 -6.01 -8.98
C SER A 102 -1.64 -6.97 -9.51
N VAL A 103 -2.51 -6.48 -10.40
CA VAL A 103 -3.69 -7.21 -10.89
C VAL A 103 -3.71 -7.21 -12.41
N HIS A 104 -4.04 -8.34 -13.02
CA HIS A 104 -4.08 -8.57 -14.48
C HIS A 104 -2.70 -8.65 -15.14
N GLU A 105 -2.68 -9.36 -16.27
CA GLU A 105 -1.53 -9.46 -17.15
C GLU A 105 -1.06 -8.06 -17.60
N GLY A 106 0.25 -7.90 -17.68
CA GLY A 106 0.88 -6.62 -18.05
C GLY A 106 1.04 -5.64 -16.88
N SER A 107 0.30 -5.80 -15.79
CA SER A 107 0.47 -4.96 -14.60
C SER A 107 1.76 -5.31 -13.87
N ARG A 108 2.52 -4.28 -13.51
CA ARG A 108 3.84 -4.45 -12.87
C ARG A 108 4.04 -3.45 -11.74
N ALA A 109 4.55 -3.93 -10.62
CA ALA A 109 5.04 -3.09 -9.53
C ALA A 109 6.49 -3.43 -9.21
N LEU A 110 7.38 -2.45 -9.36
CA LEU A 110 8.77 -2.55 -8.91
C LEU A 110 8.93 -1.81 -7.59
N VAL A 111 9.37 -2.51 -6.55
CA VAL A 111 9.50 -1.94 -5.21
C VAL A 111 10.92 -2.09 -4.70
N TYR A 112 11.60 -0.97 -4.57
CA TYR A 112 13.04 -0.93 -4.32
C TYR A 112 13.37 -0.11 -3.08
N SER A 113 14.26 -0.64 -2.23
CA SER A 113 14.74 0.03 -1.00
C SER A 113 13.60 0.57 -0.12
N SER A 114 12.48 -0.14 -0.07
CA SER A 114 11.23 0.34 0.55
C SER A 114 10.83 -0.52 1.76
N THR A 115 9.80 -0.11 2.51
CA THR A 115 9.23 -0.86 3.63
C THR A 115 7.75 -1.13 3.41
N LEU A 116 7.31 -2.38 3.57
CA LEU A 116 5.93 -2.84 3.36
C LEU A 116 5.49 -3.61 4.62
N LEU A 117 5.13 -2.88 5.67
CA LEU A 117 4.95 -3.44 7.01
C LEU A 117 3.53 -3.22 7.53
N GLY A 118 3.01 -4.14 8.33
CA GLY A 118 1.75 -3.91 9.06
C GLY A 118 0.53 -3.73 8.16
N ASN A 119 0.56 -4.22 6.92
CA ASN A 119 -0.62 -4.27 6.04
C ASN A 119 -1.41 -5.53 6.37
N SER A 120 -2.75 -5.40 6.50
CA SER A 120 -3.58 -6.42 7.15
C SER A 120 -3.76 -7.69 6.32
N LEU A 121 -3.78 -7.60 4.99
CA LEU A 121 -3.87 -8.77 4.12
C LEU A 121 -2.48 -9.36 3.83
N ALA A 122 -1.62 -8.54 3.23
CA ALA A 122 -0.26 -8.92 2.87
C ALA A 122 0.60 -7.67 2.61
N PRO A 123 1.93 -7.75 2.72
CA PRO A 123 2.84 -6.71 2.28
C PRO A 123 2.66 -6.42 0.79
N PHE A 124 2.52 -7.48 -0.01
CA PHE A 124 2.22 -7.40 -1.43
C PHE A 124 1.37 -8.59 -1.89
N ALA A 125 0.71 -8.44 -3.04
CA ALA A 125 -0.05 -9.51 -3.67
C ALA A 125 0.02 -9.41 -5.21
N GLU A 126 0.12 -10.57 -5.85
CA GLU A 126 0.07 -10.76 -7.29
C GLU A 126 -1.23 -11.50 -7.64
N VAL A 127 -2.05 -10.91 -8.51
CA VAL A 127 -3.38 -11.44 -8.85
C VAL A 127 -3.54 -11.44 -10.37
N MET A 128 -4.14 -12.51 -10.92
CA MET A 128 -4.44 -12.64 -12.36
C MET A 128 -3.24 -12.33 -13.26
N SER A 129 -2.06 -12.91 -12.96
CA SER A 129 -0.80 -12.70 -13.70
C SER A 129 -0.17 -11.31 -13.56
N GLY A 130 -0.63 -10.49 -12.61
CA GLY A 130 0.11 -9.30 -12.17
C GLY A 130 1.45 -9.69 -11.54
N ARG A 131 2.44 -8.79 -11.60
CA ARG A 131 3.80 -9.07 -11.12
C ARG A 131 4.31 -7.98 -10.18
N VAL A 132 4.88 -8.39 -9.06
CA VAL A 132 5.54 -7.53 -8.09
C VAL A 132 7.00 -7.97 -7.97
N GLU A 133 7.92 -7.08 -8.35
CA GLU A 133 9.36 -7.28 -8.20
C GLU A 133 9.85 -6.45 -7.03
N MET A 134 10.64 -7.06 -6.15
CA MET A 134 11.16 -6.39 -4.97
C MET A 134 12.67 -6.53 -4.87
N GLU A 135 13.34 -5.43 -4.58
CA GLU A 135 14.79 -5.41 -4.34
C GLU A 135 15.11 -4.57 -3.11
N ARG A 136 15.89 -5.11 -2.17
CA ARG A 136 16.30 -4.40 -0.94
C ARG A 136 15.11 -3.83 -0.15
N THR A 137 13.97 -4.49 -0.23
CA THR A 137 12.72 -4.06 0.40
C THR A 137 12.44 -4.94 1.63
N LEU A 138 12.07 -4.31 2.74
CA LEU A 138 11.65 -5.01 3.96
C LEU A 138 10.14 -5.19 3.94
N CYS A 139 9.67 -6.43 4.05
CA CYS A 139 8.26 -6.75 4.11
C CYS A 139 7.98 -7.74 5.23
N SER A 140 6.89 -7.53 5.94
CA SER A 140 6.40 -8.44 6.97
C SER A 140 4.89 -8.37 7.03
N ASN A 141 4.23 -9.52 7.05
CA ASN A 141 2.78 -9.56 7.20
C ASN A 141 2.37 -8.86 8.50
N GLY A 142 1.45 -7.92 8.38
CA GLY A 142 0.76 -7.40 9.54
C GLY A 142 -0.34 -8.37 9.92
N SER A 143 -0.04 -9.32 10.82
CA SER A 143 -1.04 -9.60 11.84
C SER A 143 -1.11 -8.34 12.70
N VAL A 144 -1.79 -7.30 12.20
CA VAL A 144 -2.42 -6.35 13.09
C VAL A 144 -3.65 -7.08 13.61
N ALA A 145 -3.42 -7.99 14.56
CA ALA A 145 -4.35 -8.13 15.66
C ALA A 145 -4.69 -6.68 16.04
N HIS A 146 -5.97 -6.32 15.91
CA HIS A 146 -6.49 -5.06 16.40
C HIS A 146 -5.81 -4.77 17.73
N ALA A 147 -4.90 -3.80 17.75
CA ALA A 147 -4.33 -3.32 18.98
C ALA A 147 -5.52 -2.75 19.74
N ASP A 148 -6.02 -3.55 20.67
CA ASP A 148 -6.91 -3.14 21.72
C ASP A 148 -6.43 -1.80 22.25
N ARG A 149 -7.37 -0.85 22.28
CA ARG A 149 -7.37 0.37 23.09
C ARG A 149 -5.99 0.80 23.59
N ALA A 150 -5.41 1.79 22.91
CA ALA A 150 -4.54 2.74 23.58
C ALA A 150 -5.38 3.55 24.59
N ALA A 151 -5.62 2.96 25.75
CA ALA A 151 -6.00 3.63 26.98
C ALA A 151 -5.19 2.94 28.07
N ASP A 152 -4.07 3.59 28.43
CA ASP A 152 -3.44 3.62 29.75
C ASP A 152 -1.92 3.73 29.61
N ALA A 153 -1.48 4.88 29.11
CA ALA A 153 -0.19 5.45 29.47
C ALA A 153 -0.44 6.46 30.60
N ALA A 154 -0.09 6.09 31.84
CA ALA A 154 0.61 6.95 32.81
C ALA A 154 0.46 6.42 34.24
N ALA A 155 1.40 5.59 34.67
CA ALA A 155 1.86 5.63 36.06
C ALA A 155 3.37 5.37 36.05
N ALA A 156 4.10 6.43 36.39
CA ALA A 156 5.55 6.47 36.47
C ALA A 156 6.08 5.57 37.61
N GLN A 157 7.33 5.13 37.41
CA GLN A 157 8.26 4.38 38.28
C GLN A 157 8.50 5.04 39.67
N PRO A 158 9.41 4.58 40.59
CA PRO A 158 10.46 3.55 40.47
C PRO A 158 10.80 2.69 41.72
N SER A 159 11.63 1.66 41.51
CA SER A 159 12.65 1.02 42.41
C SER A 159 12.97 -0.36 41.81
N ASP A 160 14.13 -0.98 41.87
CA ASP A 160 15.52 -0.68 42.18
C ASP A 160 16.32 -1.89 41.60
N GLU A 161 17.62 -1.69 41.32
CA GLU A 161 18.71 -2.69 41.31
C GLU A 161 18.48 -4.13 40.77
N ASN A 162 19.18 -4.49 39.69
CA ASN A 162 20.40 -5.32 39.79
C ASN A 162 21.01 -5.69 38.42
N ASP A 163 22.34 -5.66 38.41
CA ASP A 163 23.23 -6.12 37.34
C ASP A 163 23.16 -7.64 37.16
N ASN A 164 23.19 -8.14 35.91
CA ASN A 164 24.16 -9.18 35.52
C ASN A 164 24.25 -9.36 34.00
N GLU A 165 25.49 -9.52 33.54
CA GLU A 165 25.92 -9.66 32.16
C GLU A 165 25.44 -10.98 31.50
N ARG A 166 25.04 -10.91 30.23
CA ARG A 166 25.47 -11.93 29.26
C ARG A 166 25.39 -11.45 27.82
N SER A 167 26.56 -11.47 27.20
CA SER A 167 26.85 -11.35 25.79
C SER A 167 25.86 -12.09 24.89
N GLY A 168 25.25 -11.35 23.96
CA GLY A 168 24.53 -11.90 22.81
C GLY A 168 24.51 -10.85 21.72
N THR A 169 25.42 -10.95 20.77
CA THR A 169 25.40 -10.16 19.52
C THR A 169 24.01 -10.29 18.88
N PRO A 170 23.31 -9.18 18.51
CA PRO A 170 22.09 -9.30 17.74
C PRO A 170 22.49 -9.80 16.35
N THR A 171 22.20 -11.06 16.09
CA THR A 171 22.32 -11.67 14.77
C THR A 171 21.44 -10.86 13.82
N ASP A 172 22.11 -10.28 12.81
CA ASP A 172 21.55 -9.57 11.68
C ASP A 172 20.61 -10.52 10.91
N LYS A 173 19.37 -10.67 11.40
CA LYS A 173 18.29 -11.32 10.67
C LYS A 173 17.81 -10.37 9.58
N ARG A 174 18.66 -10.17 8.57
CA ARG A 174 18.20 -9.75 7.25
C ARG A 174 17.29 -10.85 6.76
N THR A 175 15.99 -10.67 6.95
CA THR A 175 14.95 -11.54 6.39
C THR A 175 14.99 -11.40 4.87
N SER A 176 15.91 -12.15 4.27
CA SER A 176 15.85 -12.58 2.88
C SER A 176 14.65 -13.50 2.74
N GLY A 177 13.65 -13.10 1.96
CA GLY A 177 12.58 -13.99 1.54
C GLY A 177 11.19 -13.46 1.79
N CYS A 178 10.82 -12.35 1.13
CA CYS A 178 9.41 -12.09 0.88
C CYS A 178 9.00 -12.95 -0.32
N SER A 179 8.54 -14.17 -0.03
CA SER A 179 7.93 -15.03 -1.04
C SER A 179 6.51 -14.54 -1.31
N ALA A 180 6.12 -14.49 -2.59
CA ALA A 180 4.76 -14.13 -2.99
C ALA A 180 3.79 -15.14 -2.38
N GLN A 181 2.88 -14.66 -1.52
CA GLN A 181 1.71 -15.46 -1.18
C GLN A 181 0.75 -15.35 -2.35
N LEU A 182 0.67 -16.42 -3.15
CA LEU A 182 -0.48 -16.73 -3.99
C LEU A 182 -1.65 -17.02 -3.06
N GLY A 183 -2.17 -15.98 -2.42
CA GLY A 183 -3.46 -16.05 -1.76
C GLY A 183 -4.50 -16.25 -2.85
N HIS A 184 -5.30 -17.30 -2.73
CA HIS A 184 -6.57 -17.37 -3.44
C HIS A 184 -7.43 -16.23 -2.89
N VAL A 185 -7.29 -15.05 -3.48
CA VAL A 185 -8.20 -13.94 -3.23
C VAL A 185 -9.44 -14.29 -4.04
N GLU A 186 -10.38 -15.00 -3.40
CA GLU A 186 -11.72 -15.17 -3.96
C GLU A 186 -12.27 -13.78 -4.28
N GLU A 187 -12.83 -13.65 -5.48
CA GLU A 187 -13.56 -12.49 -5.96
C GLU A 187 -14.44 -11.97 -4.83
N ILE A 188 -14.16 -10.75 -4.40
CA ILE A 188 -15.05 -10.04 -3.48
C ILE A 188 -16.00 -9.22 -4.43
N GLU A 189 -17.19 -8.68 -4.10
CA GLU A 189 -18.04 -7.69 -4.91
C GLU A 189 -18.49 -6.16 -4.47
N GLU A 190 -17.75 -5.01 -4.53
CA GLU A 190 -17.87 -3.58 -5.00
C GLU A 190 -19.16 -3.30 -5.76
N GLU A 191 -20.10 -2.77 -5.00
CA GLU A 191 -21.19 -2.02 -5.56
C GLU A 191 -20.66 -0.75 -6.21
N SER A 192 -20.97 -0.68 -7.50
CA SER A 192 -20.67 0.41 -8.40
C SER A 192 -21.82 1.40 -8.40
N GLU A 193 -21.67 2.50 -7.67
CA GLU A 193 -22.46 3.70 -7.94
C GLU A 193 -21.71 4.56 -8.97
N ASP A 194 -21.98 4.28 -10.24
CA ASP A 194 -22.07 5.25 -11.33
C ASP A 194 -20.92 6.28 -11.48
N TYR A 195 -19.70 5.81 -11.76
CA TYR A 195 -18.65 6.64 -12.35
C TYR A 195 -17.89 5.84 -13.42
N GLY A 196 -18.03 6.27 -14.68
CA GLY A 196 -17.61 5.59 -15.89
C GLY A 196 -16.22 4.94 -15.83
N ILE A 197 -16.27 3.62 -15.72
CA ILE A 197 -15.43 2.50 -16.23
C ILE A 197 -15.77 1.36 -15.25
N PHE A 198 -16.81 0.59 -15.59
CA PHE A 198 -17.31 -0.59 -14.85
C PHE A 198 -16.68 -1.89 -15.43
N PRO A 199 -16.87 -3.10 -14.84
CA PRO A 199 -17.21 -3.48 -13.46
C PRO A 199 -15.95 -4.14 -12.83
N PHE A 200 -15.81 -4.29 -11.52
CA PHE A 200 -16.35 -5.41 -10.75
C PHE A 200 -16.14 -5.08 -9.29
N GLY A 201 -17.24 -5.20 -8.58
CA GLY A 201 -17.28 -5.88 -7.32
C GLY A 201 -15.93 -6.26 -6.60
N TYR A 202 -15.51 -5.73 -5.38
CA TYR A 202 -15.12 -6.26 -3.98
C TYR A 202 -16.01 -5.99 -2.61
N HIS A 203 -16.84 -6.95 -2.05
CA HIS A 203 -17.83 -7.02 -0.88
C HIS A 203 -17.34 -7.86 0.36
N GLN A 204 -17.09 -7.25 1.51
CA GLN A 204 -16.50 -7.92 2.69
C GLN A 204 -17.16 -9.25 3.12
N ALA A 205 -16.42 -10.37 3.00
CA ALA A 205 -16.74 -11.59 3.73
C ALA A 205 -16.36 -11.39 5.21
N ALA A 206 -17.38 -11.21 6.05
CA ALA A 206 -17.24 -11.23 7.49
C ALA A 206 -16.78 -12.63 7.95
N VAL A 207 -15.58 -12.71 8.53
CA VAL A 207 -15.12 -13.91 9.25
C VAL A 207 -16.01 -14.08 10.48
N LYS A 208 -16.94 -15.03 10.44
CA LYS A 208 -17.60 -15.54 11.64
C LYS A 208 -16.63 -16.48 12.36
N ARG A 209 -16.58 -16.29 13.69
CA ARG A 209 -15.72 -16.89 14.71
C ARG A 209 -15.51 -18.39 14.59
#